data_AF-A0A539ELP8-F1
#
_entry.id   AF-A0A539ELP8-F1
#
_cell.length_a   1.000
_cell.length_b   1.000
_cell.length_c   1.000
_cell.angle_alpha   90.00
_cell.angle_beta   90.00
_cell.angle_gamma   90.00
#
_symmetry.space_group_name_H-M   'P 1'
#
loop_
_entity.id
_entity.type
_entity.pdbx_description
1 polymer ?
#
loop_
_entity_poly.entity_id
_entity_poly.type
_entity_poly.pdbx_seq_one_letter_code
_entity_poly.pdbx_strand_id
1 'polypeptide(L)' 'KDIPYKLAPRRAGDAPEVWGNPSLALTKLGWKAERGLDAMVADHWRWQKQNPDGYK' A
#
# COMPACT_ATOMS: atom_id res chain seq x y z
N LYS A 1 -1.37 -8.29 18.96
CA LYS A 1 0.04 -8.75 19.00
C LYS A 1 0.78 -7.79 18.10
N ASP A 2 1.75 -7.05 18.63
CA ASP A 2 2.33 -5.92 17.90
C ASP A 2 3.34 -6.42 16.86
N ILE A 3 3.45 -5.70 15.75
CA ILE A 3 4.46 -5.96 14.73
C ILE A 3 5.73 -5.24 15.16
N PRO A 4 6.86 -5.96 15.40
CA PRO A 4 8.08 -5.32 15.87
C PRO A 4 8.64 -4.40 14.79
N TYR A 5 8.97 -3.15 15.16
CA TYR A 5 9.61 -2.17 14.29
C TYR A 5 10.66 -1.36 15.07
N LYS A 6 11.56 -0.67 14.36
CA LYS A 6 12.56 0.25 14.93
C LYS A 6 12.61 1.54 14.12
N LEU A 7 12.80 2.66 14.80
CA LEU A 7 13.09 3.92 14.12
C LEU A 7 14.50 3.86 13.52
N ALA A 8 14.63 4.36 12.30
CA ALA A 8 15.88 4.40 11.55
C ALA A 8 16.04 5.80 10.92
N PRO A 9 17.26 6.18 10.49
CA PRO A 9 17.48 7.42 9.75
C PRO A 9 16.59 7.50 8.51
N ARG A 10 16.27 8.73 8.07
CA ARG A 10 15.52 8.93 6.81
C ARG A 10 16.31 8.33 5.64
N ARG A 11 15.61 7.62 4.76
CA ARG A 11 16.20 7.13 3.51
C ARG A 11 16.34 8.30 2.55
N ALA A 12 17.51 8.41 1.91
CA ALA A 12 17.78 9.50 0.97
C ALA A 12 16.78 9.47 -0.19
N GLY A 13 16.17 10.62 -0.50
CA GLY A 13 15.17 10.77 -1.55
C GLY A 13 13.70 10.60 -1.10
N ASP A 14 13.44 10.15 0.13
CA ASP A 14 12.06 10.07 0.63
C ASP A 14 11.49 11.49 0.87
N ALA A 15 10.35 11.78 0.24
CA ALA A 15 9.54 12.95 0.57
C ALA A 15 8.80 12.73 1.91
N PRO A 16 8.48 13.79 2.68
CA PRO A 16 7.75 13.64 3.94
C PRO A 16 6.35 13.05 3.75
N GLU A 17 5.58 13.55 2.79
CA GLU A 17 4.22 13.11 2.50
C GLU A 17 3.88 13.35 1.02
N VAL A 18 3.17 12.40 0.39
CA VAL A 18 2.69 12.49 -1.01
C VAL A 18 1.38 11.71 -1.14
N TRP A 19 0.39 12.30 -1.81
CA TRP A 19 -0.87 11.63 -2.20
C TRP A 19 -1.39 12.17 -3.54
N GLY A 20 -2.24 11.40 -4.21
CA GLY A 20 -2.85 11.79 -5.49
C GLY A 20 -4.23 12.44 -5.34
N ASN A 21 -4.57 13.39 -6.21
CA ASN A 21 -5.94 13.86 -6.41
C ASN A 21 -6.58 13.08 -7.59
N PRO A 22 -7.46 12.09 -7.34
CA PRO A 22 -8.01 11.22 -8.38
C PRO A 22 -9.21 11.83 -9.13
N SER A 23 -9.59 13.09 -8.83
CA SER A 23 -10.83 13.69 -9.35
C SER A 23 -10.89 13.70 -10.89
N LEU A 24 -9.75 13.86 -11.57
CA LEU A 24 -9.69 13.85 -13.03
C LEU A 24 -9.98 12.45 -13.60
N ALA A 25 -9.42 11.40 -13.01
CA ALA A 25 -9.66 10.03 -13.43
C ALA A 25 -11.13 9.63 -13.24
N LEU A 26 -11.74 10.04 -12.13
CA LEU A 26 -13.17 9.85 -11.89
C LEU A 26 -14.00 10.57 -12.95
N THR A 27 -13.70 11.85 -13.22
CA THR A 27 -14.48 12.66 -14.16
C THR A 27 -14.36 12.17 -15.60
N LYS A 28 -13.16 11.76 -16.04
CA LYS A 28 -12.89 11.44 -17.45
C LYS A 28 -13.09 9.98 -17.78
N LEU A 29 -12.82 9.09 -16.85
CA LEU A 29 -12.83 7.64 -17.07
C LEU A 29 -13.95 6.94 -16.31
N GLY A 30 -14.68 7.64 -15.44
CA GLY A 30 -15.61 7.01 -14.51
C GLY A 30 -14.92 6.09 -13.49
N TRP A 31 -13.60 6.17 -13.38
CA TRP A 31 -12.80 5.22 -12.60
C TRP A 31 -12.47 5.77 -11.20
N LYS A 32 -12.56 4.90 -10.19
CA LYS A 32 -12.17 5.19 -8.81
C LYS A 32 -11.58 3.93 -8.17
N ALA A 33 -10.59 4.11 -7.30
CA ALA A 33 -10.13 3.03 -6.42
C ALA A 33 -11.21 2.70 -5.37
N GLU A 34 -11.61 1.43 -5.29
CA GLU A 34 -12.72 0.98 -4.43
C GLU A 34 -12.24 0.31 -3.14
N ARG A 35 -10.97 -0.11 -3.06
CA ARG A 35 -10.41 -0.83 -1.92
C ARG A 35 -9.67 0.12 -0.99
N GLY A 36 -10.02 0.06 0.30
CA GLY A 36 -9.34 0.78 1.37
C GLY A 36 -8.14 0.02 1.94
N LEU A 37 -7.50 0.61 2.95
CA LEU A 37 -6.27 0.10 3.56
C LEU A 37 -6.45 -1.32 4.14
N ASP A 38 -7.56 -1.60 4.82
CA ASP A 38 -7.80 -2.91 5.44
C ASP A 38 -7.83 -4.04 4.41
N ALA A 39 -8.49 -3.81 3.27
CA ALA A 39 -8.53 -4.77 2.17
C ALA A 39 -7.13 -4.99 1.58
N MET A 40 -6.36 -3.91 1.39
CA MET A 40 -4.98 -4.00 0.90
C MET A 40 -4.10 -4.84 1.83
N VAL A 41 -4.17 -4.59 3.14
CA VAL A 41 -3.38 -5.31 4.15
C VAL A 41 -3.79 -6.78 4.24
N ALA A 42 -5.09 -7.08 4.24
CA ALA A 42 -5.61 -8.44 4.31
C ALA A 42 -5.22 -9.27 3.08
N ASP A 43 -5.35 -8.69 1.88
CA ASP A 43 -4.97 -9.35 0.62
C ASP A 43 -3.46 -9.60 0.57
N HIS A 44 -2.65 -8.63 0.98
CA HIS A 44 -1.20 -8.78 1.05
C HIS A 44 -0.78 -9.89 2.04
N TRP A 45 -1.36 -9.90 3.25
CA TRP A 45 -1.07 -10.93 4.25
C TRP A 45 -1.47 -12.33 3.77
N ARG A 46 -2.62 -12.45 3.10
CA ARG A 46 -3.05 -13.72 2.50
C ARG A 46 -2.04 -14.23 1.48
N TRP A 47 -1.54 -13.36 0.60
CA TRP A 47 -0.49 -13.69 -0.36
C TRP A 47 0.80 -14.12 0.34
N GLN A 48 1.33 -13.29 1.25
CA GLN A 48 2.61 -13.55 1.90
C GLN A 48 2.60 -14.83 2.75
N LYS A 49 1.46 -15.13 3.40
CA LYS A 49 1.27 -16.37 4.16
C LYS A 49 1.31 -17.61 3.26
N GLN A 50 0.76 -17.53 2.04
CA GLN A 50 0.71 -18.64 1.10
C GLN A 50 2.00 -18.78 0.28
N ASN A 51 2.73 -17.68 0.10
CA ASN A 51 3.91 -17.59 -0.76
C ASN A 51 5.06 -16.92 0.03
N PRO A 52 5.58 -17.55 1.09
CA PRO A 52 6.59 -16.93 1.94
C PRO A 52 7.87 -16.55 1.19
N ASP A 53 8.22 -17.34 0.17
CA ASP A 53 9.40 -17.14 -0.68
C ASP A 53 9.05 -16.56 -2.07
N GLY A 54 7.80 -16.12 -2.27
CA GLY A 54 7.31 -15.62 -3.56
C GLY A 54 6.99 -16.73 -4.58
N TYR A 55 7.08 -16.38 -5.87
CA TYR A 55 6.84 -17.30 -6.98
C TYR A 55 8.00 -18.31 -7.13
N LYS A 56 7.68 -19.50 -7.65
CA LYS A 56 8.64 -20.55 -8.04
C LYS A 56 8.57 -20.80 -9.53
#